data_AF-A0A094JUD4-F1
#
_entry.id   AF-A0A094JUD4-F1
#
_cell.length_a   1.000
_cell.length_b   1.000
_cell.length_c   1.000
_cell.angle_alpha   90.00
_cell.angle_beta   90.00
_cell.angle_gamma   90.00
#
_symmetry.space_group_name_H-M   'P 1'
#
loop_
_entity.id
_entity.type
_entity.pdbx_description
1 polymer ?
#
loop_
_entity_poly.entity_id
_entity_poly.type
_entity_poly.pdbx_seq_one_letter_code
_entity_poly.pdbx_strand_id
1 'polypeptide(L)'
;MLLSFCLLVATFAPTLVVGQPAVYPFTVVGILGSVNVIGTEVNSGGSVSVSGYNIRIPDNLLVDFPAAQVPFAEFAAGDRAGPNEVSITGNVVGETIIAGQMAVSQLSLQASNGIIESLSFDGAIKLLHGPTIRINDPRARYSSGTTAVPFFTADDENPSITSFGGFPMCVPRSGDDPLCPQSNRPTTVPNPKNYFVPNPMLMAPLKVGDYVEFSYIEFGGELLCYALTANVGIYTTAGTAPGFILVEDALIGVINNNPDVEFARARFVGYTTDPNTLVSIYAIDINPCTGAESDRLIGSATPENVAGGRSKWEWRSDRQDIGYYTRNYRVKLASGQKLTTNGILSGQYVQPVTEWIFPEVITPGAVNPPLDFSGIGPLANGFGPYSSGKIFRQLTPWPGATPPTPISICTDPVTSVSVTTEIPEPTETGTEVVTATATVVPTITPVPLIVDAGSDQTVRGGVRVTLSGAQTAPNIPTADLTYKWSQIGGSIINIEIASPDATVTTLDLPVNLGTTNEVREFLLLITHVPSGSVANDTIVITADKTSIDHPVIETFTWQSKQSGTVAVTVRTELVDASASMKCRFGNGAEVLMTRAGPGVYTYAARSTPRPASVTVRSYFGTVAVGAGVTRTGVTLL
;
A
#
# COMPACT_ATOMS: atom_id res chain seq x y z
N MET A 1 -26.02 -81.63 28.57
CA MET A 1 -26.74 -80.69 27.68
C MET A 1 -25.78 -79.58 27.30
N LEU A 2 -25.16 -79.68 26.12
CA LEU A 2 -24.16 -78.74 25.64
C LEU A 2 -24.85 -77.53 24.98
N LEU A 3 -24.44 -76.33 25.39
CA LEU A 3 -24.82 -75.05 24.80
C LEU A 3 -24.11 -74.85 23.46
N SER A 4 -24.87 -74.47 22.44
CA SER A 4 -24.41 -74.09 21.10
C SER A 4 -24.01 -72.61 21.10
N PHE A 5 -22.75 -72.30 20.78
CA PHE A 5 -22.25 -70.94 20.55
C PHE A 5 -22.24 -70.68 19.04
N CYS A 6 -23.10 -69.77 18.59
CA CYS A 6 -23.17 -69.32 17.21
C CYS A 6 -22.15 -68.17 17.02
N LEU A 7 -21.08 -68.42 16.23
CA LEU A 7 -20.06 -67.43 15.93
C LEU A 7 -20.49 -66.58 14.73
N LEU A 8 -20.87 -65.32 14.97
CA LEU A 8 -21.17 -64.34 13.94
C LEU A 8 -19.85 -63.74 13.42
N VAL A 9 -19.43 -64.09 12.20
CA VAL A 9 -18.28 -63.47 11.54
C VAL A 9 -18.72 -62.16 10.90
N ALA A 10 -18.40 -61.04 11.53
CA ALA A 10 -18.56 -59.71 10.95
C ALA A 10 -17.40 -59.46 9.96
N THR A 11 -17.70 -59.45 8.67
CA THR A 11 -16.77 -59.00 7.64
C THR A 11 -16.67 -57.47 7.69
N PHE A 12 -15.57 -56.94 8.23
CA PHE A 12 -15.21 -55.54 8.07
C PHE A 12 -14.75 -55.31 6.63
N ALA A 13 -15.62 -54.73 5.79
CA ALA A 13 -15.18 -54.09 4.57
C ALA A 13 -14.45 -52.79 4.96
N PRO A 14 -13.20 -52.55 4.53
CA PRO A 14 -12.58 -51.26 4.74
C PRO A 14 -13.38 -50.23 3.94
N THR A 15 -14.09 -49.35 4.62
CA THR A 15 -14.50 -48.08 4.02
C THR A 15 -13.22 -47.37 3.60
N LEU A 16 -12.99 -47.28 2.29
CA LEU A 16 -12.04 -46.34 1.71
C LEU A 16 -12.45 -44.94 2.18
N VAL A 17 -11.86 -44.50 3.29
CA VAL A 17 -11.70 -43.08 3.54
C VAL A 17 -10.85 -42.61 2.36
N VAL A 18 -11.46 -41.88 1.44
CA VAL A 18 -10.70 -41.10 0.46
C VAL A 18 -9.84 -40.16 1.29
N GLY A 19 -8.58 -40.53 1.50
CA GLY A 19 -7.62 -39.71 2.22
C GLY A 19 -7.57 -38.36 1.52
N GLN A 20 -7.72 -37.27 2.28
CA GLN A 20 -7.43 -35.95 1.75
C GLN A 20 -6.03 -36.00 1.11
N PRO A 21 -5.84 -35.36 -0.06
CA PRO A 21 -4.53 -35.33 -0.71
C PRO A 21 -3.49 -34.86 0.31
N ALA A 22 -2.35 -35.54 0.36
CA ALA A 22 -1.24 -35.06 1.18
C ALA A 22 -0.89 -33.65 0.71
N VAL A 23 -1.02 -32.68 1.61
CA VAL A 23 -0.63 -31.30 1.38
C VAL A 23 0.57 -30.99 2.26
N TYR A 24 1.62 -30.46 1.66
CA TYR A 24 2.84 -30.06 2.38
C TYR A 24 3.46 -28.83 1.71
N PRO A 25 4.23 -28.03 2.46
CA PRO A 25 4.72 -26.75 1.99
C PRO A 25 5.80 -26.92 0.91
N PHE A 26 5.85 -25.94 0.01
CA PHE A 26 6.85 -25.87 -1.05
C PHE A 26 7.34 -24.42 -1.22
N THR A 27 8.66 -24.25 -1.26
CA THR A 27 9.30 -23.00 -1.65
C THR A 27 10.47 -23.30 -2.56
N VAL A 28 10.68 -22.45 -3.57
CA VAL A 28 11.89 -22.46 -4.41
C VAL A 28 12.32 -21.03 -4.72
N VAL A 29 13.62 -20.78 -4.65
CA VAL A 29 14.27 -19.62 -5.27
C VAL A 29 15.24 -20.18 -6.30
N GLY A 30 15.11 -19.76 -7.57
CA GLY A 30 15.95 -20.32 -8.62
C GLY A 30 15.73 -19.73 -10.00
N ILE A 31 16.48 -20.25 -10.96
CA ILE A 31 16.48 -19.74 -12.34
C ILE A 31 15.19 -20.16 -13.05
N LEU A 32 14.52 -19.19 -13.66
CA LEU A 32 13.37 -19.40 -14.52
C LEU A 32 13.77 -20.13 -15.80
N GLY A 33 13.18 -21.30 -16.02
CA GLY A 33 13.25 -22.05 -17.27
C GLY A 33 12.13 -21.61 -18.23
N SER A 34 11.10 -22.44 -18.36
CA SER A 34 9.96 -22.18 -19.23
C SER A 34 8.84 -21.41 -18.53
N VAL A 35 8.09 -20.60 -19.29
CA VAL A 35 6.84 -19.95 -18.87
C VAL A 35 5.78 -20.28 -19.90
N ASN A 36 4.66 -20.88 -19.46
CA ASN A 36 3.55 -21.25 -20.34
C ASN A 36 2.23 -20.75 -19.74
N VAL A 37 1.46 -19.99 -20.51
CA VAL A 37 0.11 -19.54 -20.13
C VAL A 37 -0.92 -20.57 -20.56
N ILE A 38 -1.95 -20.80 -19.73
CA ILE A 38 -3.10 -21.64 -20.06
C ILE A 38 -4.34 -20.74 -20.06
N GLY A 39 -4.78 -20.32 -21.26
CA GLY A 39 -5.91 -19.40 -21.44
C GLY A 39 -5.51 -18.18 -22.26
N THR A 40 -6.48 -17.29 -22.48
CA THR A 40 -6.32 -16.05 -23.26
C THR A 40 -6.71 -14.80 -22.48
N GLU A 41 -7.29 -14.96 -21.30
CA GLU A 41 -7.72 -13.84 -20.46
C GLU A 41 -6.52 -13.22 -19.72
N VAL A 42 -6.62 -11.94 -19.36
CA VAL A 42 -5.55 -11.22 -18.64
C VAL A 42 -5.18 -11.88 -17.31
N ASN A 43 -6.14 -12.51 -16.64
CA ASN A 43 -5.97 -13.20 -15.36
C ASN A 43 -5.65 -14.70 -15.51
N SER A 44 -5.32 -15.17 -16.73
CA SER A 44 -4.98 -16.58 -16.96
C SER A 44 -3.68 -16.94 -16.25
N GLY A 45 -3.70 -18.08 -15.55
CA GLY A 45 -2.53 -18.72 -14.98
C GLY A 45 -1.82 -19.58 -16.01
N GLY A 46 -1.11 -20.61 -15.52
CA GLY A 46 -0.39 -21.52 -16.39
C GLY A 46 0.64 -22.36 -15.65
N SER A 47 1.85 -22.42 -16.16
CA SER A 47 2.95 -23.18 -15.54
C SER A 47 4.29 -22.52 -15.76
N VAL A 48 5.20 -22.73 -14.81
CA VAL A 48 6.61 -22.37 -14.95
C VAL A 48 7.49 -23.55 -14.60
N SER A 49 8.69 -23.57 -15.19
CA SER A 49 9.78 -24.44 -14.72
C SER A 49 10.79 -23.61 -13.96
N VAL A 50 11.14 -23.98 -12.74
CA VAL A 50 12.15 -23.30 -11.92
C VAL A 50 13.13 -24.33 -11.39
N SER A 51 14.40 -24.25 -11.78
CA SER A 51 15.44 -25.21 -11.37
C SER A 51 15.03 -26.70 -11.52
N GLY A 52 14.21 -27.03 -12.53
CA GLY A 52 13.71 -28.39 -12.79
C GLY A 52 12.38 -28.75 -12.11
N TYR A 53 11.84 -27.90 -11.23
CA TYR A 53 10.49 -28.06 -10.70
C TYR A 53 9.45 -27.55 -11.71
N ASN A 54 8.42 -28.35 -11.99
CA ASN A 54 7.26 -27.91 -12.76
C ASN A 54 6.17 -27.44 -11.81
N ILE A 55 5.83 -26.17 -11.89
CA ILE A 55 4.97 -25.49 -10.93
C ILE A 55 3.74 -24.97 -11.65
N ARG A 56 2.56 -25.29 -11.11
CA ARG A 56 1.29 -24.73 -11.56
C ARG A 56 1.14 -23.32 -11.02
N ILE A 57 0.93 -22.37 -11.92
CA ILE A 57 0.51 -21.01 -11.60
C ILE A 57 -1.02 -20.95 -11.69
N PRO A 58 -1.73 -20.62 -10.60
CA PRO A 58 -3.18 -20.43 -10.63
C PRO A 58 -3.60 -19.27 -11.52
N ASP A 59 -4.82 -19.33 -12.04
CA ASP A 59 -5.50 -18.13 -12.53
C ASP A 59 -5.65 -17.12 -11.38
N ASN A 60 -5.70 -15.85 -11.73
CA ASN A 60 -5.76 -14.70 -10.81
C ASN A 60 -4.48 -14.44 -10.00
N LEU A 61 -3.40 -15.22 -10.18
CA LEU A 61 -2.13 -14.91 -9.53
C LEU A 61 -1.45 -13.72 -10.22
N LEU A 62 -1.06 -12.73 -9.42
CA LEU A 62 -0.17 -11.65 -9.83
C LEU A 62 1.28 -12.02 -9.54
N VAL A 63 2.18 -11.58 -10.42
CA VAL A 63 3.63 -11.70 -10.29
C VAL A 63 4.17 -10.43 -9.63
N ASP A 64 4.91 -10.57 -8.54
CA ASP A 64 5.54 -9.47 -7.82
C ASP A 64 6.86 -9.04 -8.46
N PHE A 65 6.98 -7.73 -8.70
CA PHE A 65 8.19 -6.99 -9.07
C PHE A 65 8.47 -5.91 -8.01
N PRO A 66 9.66 -5.29 -7.98
CA PRO A 66 10.01 -4.31 -6.96
C PRO A 66 9.01 -3.15 -6.78
N ALA A 67 8.42 -2.67 -7.89
CA ALA A 67 7.49 -1.54 -7.90
C ALA A 67 6.16 -1.85 -8.60
N ALA A 68 5.89 -3.12 -8.95
CA ALA A 68 4.73 -3.48 -9.74
C ALA A 68 4.22 -4.89 -9.40
N GLN A 69 2.91 -5.08 -9.58
CA GLN A 69 2.28 -6.39 -9.52
C GLN A 69 1.53 -6.60 -10.82
N VAL A 70 2.00 -7.55 -11.62
CA VAL A 70 1.50 -7.74 -12.99
C VAL A 70 0.81 -9.09 -13.14
N PRO A 71 -0.24 -9.20 -13.96
CA PRO A 71 -0.85 -10.49 -14.26
C PRO A 71 0.16 -11.49 -14.83
N PHE A 72 0.04 -12.76 -14.47
CA PHE A 72 0.94 -13.80 -14.98
C PHE A 72 0.96 -13.88 -16.51
N ALA A 73 -0.20 -13.73 -17.17
CA ALA A 73 -0.29 -13.73 -18.62
C ALA A 73 0.48 -12.55 -19.26
N GLU A 74 0.49 -11.38 -18.62
CA GLU A 74 1.25 -10.21 -19.07
C GLU A 74 2.76 -10.42 -18.90
N PHE A 75 3.17 -10.92 -17.73
CA PHE A 75 4.56 -11.33 -17.48
C PHE A 75 5.05 -12.38 -18.48
N ALA A 76 4.16 -13.33 -18.84
CA ALA A 76 4.48 -14.38 -19.77
C ALA A 76 4.72 -13.85 -21.19
N ALA A 77 4.00 -12.80 -21.60
CA ALA A 77 4.08 -12.18 -22.92
C ALA A 77 5.18 -11.11 -23.04
N GLY A 78 5.57 -10.46 -21.94
CA GLY A 78 6.50 -9.34 -21.95
C GLY A 78 7.98 -9.72 -22.13
N ASP A 79 8.77 -8.78 -22.64
CA ASP A 79 10.23 -8.87 -22.69
C ASP A 79 10.82 -8.87 -21.28
N ARG A 80 11.87 -9.69 -21.08
CA ARG A 80 12.51 -9.86 -19.76
C ARG A 80 14.01 -9.55 -19.85
N ALA A 81 14.51 -8.79 -18.90
CA ALA A 81 15.94 -8.49 -18.81
C ALA A 81 16.72 -9.70 -18.25
N GLY A 82 17.45 -10.41 -19.10
CA GLY A 82 18.40 -11.46 -18.71
C GLY A 82 17.77 -12.78 -18.21
N PRO A 83 18.59 -13.76 -17.77
CA PRO A 83 18.06 -14.87 -16.98
C PRO A 83 17.40 -14.28 -15.72
N ASN A 84 16.19 -14.74 -15.40
CA ASN A 84 15.45 -14.25 -14.24
C ASN A 84 15.53 -15.27 -13.11
N GLU A 85 15.76 -14.80 -11.91
CA GLU A 85 15.53 -15.55 -10.68
C GLU A 85 14.08 -15.36 -10.23
N VAL A 86 13.43 -16.44 -9.85
CA VAL A 86 12.06 -16.45 -9.36
C VAL A 86 12.01 -17.08 -7.99
N SER A 87 11.30 -16.41 -7.08
CA SER A 87 10.91 -16.95 -5.78
C SER A 87 9.44 -17.38 -5.85
N ILE A 88 9.16 -18.64 -5.55
CA ILE A 88 7.80 -19.17 -5.47
C ILE A 88 7.59 -19.79 -4.11
N THR A 89 6.48 -19.42 -3.48
CA THR A 89 5.98 -20.00 -2.23
C THR A 89 4.60 -20.59 -2.48
N GLY A 90 4.37 -21.83 -2.05
CA GLY A 90 3.18 -22.60 -2.39
C GLY A 90 3.05 -23.88 -1.56
N ASN A 91 2.21 -24.79 -2.05
CA ASN A 91 2.06 -26.12 -1.47
C ASN A 91 2.12 -27.16 -2.59
N VAL A 92 2.57 -28.37 -2.26
CA VAL A 92 2.25 -29.55 -3.06
C VAL A 92 0.87 -30.03 -2.66
N VAL A 93 -0.05 -30.12 -3.61
CA VAL A 93 -1.42 -30.60 -3.41
C VAL A 93 -1.58 -31.88 -4.23
N GLY A 94 -1.59 -33.02 -3.54
CA GLY A 94 -1.49 -34.32 -4.21
C GLY A 94 -0.11 -34.48 -4.85
N GLU A 95 -0.06 -34.48 -6.18
CA GLU A 95 1.21 -34.59 -6.95
C GLU A 95 1.59 -33.28 -7.66
N THR A 96 0.79 -32.22 -7.51
CA THR A 96 1.01 -30.95 -8.22
C THR A 96 1.55 -29.90 -7.27
N ILE A 97 2.65 -29.25 -7.65
CA ILE A 97 3.12 -28.04 -6.96
C ILE A 97 2.26 -26.88 -7.44
N ILE A 98 1.57 -26.19 -6.53
CA ILE A 98 0.70 -25.06 -6.83
C ILE A 98 1.26 -23.82 -6.12
N ALA A 99 1.57 -22.77 -6.90
CA ALA A 99 2.05 -21.50 -6.37
C ALA A 99 0.93 -20.76 -5.62
N GLY A 100 1.23 -20.22 -4.44
CA GLY A 100 0.41 -19.21 -3.79
C GLY A 100 0.95 -17.79 -3.98
N GLN A 101 2.26 -17.66 -4.19
CA GLN A 101 2.96 -16.39 -4.43
C GLN A 101 4.09 -16.61 -5.43
N MET A 102 4.39 -15.59 -6.24
CA MET A 102 5.49 -15.60 -7.20
C MET A 102 6.10 -14.20 -7.32
N ALA A 103 7.39 -14.08 -7.06
CA ALA A 103 8.16 -12.86 -7.23
C ALA A 103 9.31 -13.06 -8.23
N VAL A 104 9.63 -12.03 -9.00
CA VAL A 104 10.64 -12.06 -10.07
C VAL A 104 11.72 -11.02 -9.81
N SER A 105 12.97 -11.42 -10.02
CA SER A 105 14.14 -10.54 -10.04
C SER A 105 15.07 -10.95 -11.18
N GLN A 106 15.96 -10.05 -11.65
CA GLN A 106 17.08 -10.51 -12.46
C GLN A 106 18.04 -11.34 -11.59
N LEU A 107 18.41 -10.79 -10.43
CA LEU A 107 19.10 -11.45 -9.33
C LEU A 107 18.61 -10.82 -8.00
N SER A 108 18.19 -11.63 -7.03
CA SER A 108 17.48 -11.17 -5.82
C SER A 108 18.27 -10.23 -4.90
N LEU A 109 19.60 -10.29 -4.95
CA LEU A 109 20.50 -9.43 -4.16
C LEU A 109 21.34 -8.48 -5.02
N GLN A 110 20.86 -8.15 -6.22
CA GLN A 110 21.56 -7.26 -7.15
C GLN A 110 21.48 -5.80 -6.70
N ALA A 111 22.49 -5.40 -5.94
CA ALA A 111 22.68 -4.03 -5.51
C ALA A 111 24.16 -3.64 -5.59
N SER A 112 24.41 -2.34 -5.64
CA SER A 112 25.76 -1.79 -5.60
C SER A 112 25.76 -0.40 -4.95
N ASN A 113 26.93 0.18 -4.81
CA ASN A 113 27.12 1.52 -4.28
C ASN A 113 28.28 2.22 -4.99
N GLY A 114 28.34 3.54 -4.84
CA GLY A 114 29.42 4.31 -5.43
C GLY A 114 29.33 5.80 -5.15
N ILE A 115 30.37 6.52 -5.55
CA ILE A 115 30.40 7.99 -5.51
C ILE A 115 30.09 8.50 -6.92
N ILE A 116 29.17 9.47 -7.02
CA ILE A 116 28.86 10.12 -8.30
C ILE A 116 30.07 10.94 -8.76
N GLU A 117 30.62 10.61 -9.94
CA GLU A 117 31.70 11.34 -10.62
C GLU A 117 31.14 12.46 -11.51
N SER A 118 30.10 12.15 -12.30
CA SER A 118 29.42 13.13 -13.15
C SER A 118 27.96 12.77 -13.39
N LEU A 119 27.18 13.79 -13.73
CA LEU A 119 25.76 13.70 -14.09
C LEU A 119 25.56 14.39 -15.43
N SER A 120 24.65 13.86 -16.25
CA SER A 120 24.24 14.49 -17.50
C SER A 120 22.73 14.65 -17.56
N PHE A 121 22.30 15.67 -18.32
CA PHE A 121 20.88 16.03 -18.45
C PHE A 121 20.03 15.00 -19.19
N ASP A 122 20.66 14.04 -19.86
CA ASP A 122 20.02 12.86 -20.44
C ASP A 122 19.76 11.75 -19.41
N GLY A 123 20.01 12.00 -18.12
CA GLY A 123 19.73 11.06 -17.03
C GLY A 123 20.89 10.12 -16.67
N ALA A 124 22.05 10.22 -17.33
CA ALA A 124 23.19 9.36 -17.02
C ALA A 124 23.87 9.78 -15.70
N ILE A 125 24.19 8.78 -14.88
CA ILE A 125 24.90 8.95 -13.61
C ILE A 125 26.19 8.13 -13.69
N LYS A 126 27.32 8.81 -13.84
CA LYS A 126 28.63 8.15 -13.89
C LYS A 126 29.17 7.95 -12.47
N LEU A 127 29.49 6.72 -12.11
CA LEU A 127 30.14 6.40 -10.84
C LEU A 127 31.67 6.46 -10.96
N LEU A 128 32.31 7.02 -9.94
CA LEU A 128 33.77 7.08 -9.84
C LEU A 128 34.36 5.67 -9.80
N HIS A 129 35.28 5.37 -10.71
CA HIS A 129 35.87 4.03 -10.92
C HIS A 129 34.83 2.92 -11.22
N GLY A 130 33.61 3.30 -11.61
CA GLY A 130 32.49 2.39 -11.78
C GLY A 130 31.77 2.55 -13.12
N PRO A 131 30.64 1.85 -13.29
CA PRO A 131 29.82 1.95 -14.49
C PRO A 131 29.07 3.29 -14.55
N THR A 132 28.41 3.52 -15.70
CA THR A 132 27.34 4.51 -15.80
C THR A 132 26.03 3.82 -15.51
N ILE A 133 25.20 4.43 -14.67
CA ILE A 133 23.86 3.95 -14.32
C ILE A 133 22.80 4.94 -14.83
N ARG A 134 21.58 4.45 -15.02
CA ARG A 134 20.39 5.27 -15.34
C ARG A 134 19.22 4.83 -14.47
N ILE A 135 18.31 5.74 -14.15
CA ILE A 135 17.08 5.40 -13.44
C ILE A 135 16.08 4.85 -14.44
N ASN A 136 15.52 3.65 -14.20
CA ASN A 136 14.47 3.06 -15.03
C ASN A 136 13.12 3.70 -14.72
N ASP A 137 12.89 4.89 -15.26
CA ASP A 137 11.77 5.77 -14.90
C ASP A 137 10.93 6.11 -16.14
N PRO A 138 9.94 5.25 -16.51
CA PRO A 138 9.18 5.43 -17.75
C PRO A 138 8.35 6.71 -17.80
N ARG A 139 7.93 7.24 -16.65
CA ARG A 139 7.16 8.49 -16.56
C ARG A 139 8.03 9.72 -16.36
N ALA A 140 9.35 9.57 -16.40
CA ALA A 140 10.33 10.65 -16.24
C ALA A 140 10.11 11.48 -14.95
N ARG A 141 9.69 10.83 -13.85
CA ARG A 141 9.41 11.48 -12.56
C ARG A 141 10.69 11.97 -11.87
N TYR A 142 11.78 11.20 -11.95
CA TYR A 142 13.07 11.45 -11.29
C TYR A 142 14.18 11.87 -12.23
N SER A 143 14.09 11.54 -13.50
CA SER A 143 15.12 11.82 -14.51
C SER A 143 14.50 12.20 -15.85
N SER A 144 15.30 12.28 -16.91
CA SER A 144 14.80 12.41 -18.29
C SER A 144 14.00 11.19 -18.77
N GLY A 145 13.99 10.10 -17.99
CA GLY A 145 13.19 8.90 -18.19
C GLY A 145 13.80 7.88 -19.15
N THR A 146 13.34 6.63 -19.01
CA THR A 146 13.64 5.53 -19.94
C THR A 146 12.52 4.50 -19.88
N THR A 147 12.18 3.94 -21.04
CA THR A 147 11.10 2.95 -21.20
C THR A 147 11.64 1.56 -21.56
N ALA A 148 12.93 1.32 -21.33
CA ALA A 148 13.63 0.15 -21.86
C ALA A 148 13.15 -1.19 -21.29
N VAL A 149 12.74 -1.23 -20.01
CA VAL A 149 12.26 -2.45 -19.35
C VAL A 149 11.03 -2.12 -18.48
N PRO A 150 9.82 -2.59 -18.84
CA PRO A 150 8.58 -2.12 -18.20
C PRO A 150 8.31 -2.71 -16.81
N PHE A 151 8.97 -3.81 -16.42
CA PHE A 151 8.67 -4.49 -15.16
C PHE A 151 9.58 -4.11 -13.98
N PHE A 152 10.74 -3.51 -14.24
CA PHE A 152 11.74 -3.16 -13.21
C PHE A 152 11.87 -1.64 -13.08
N THR A 153 10.76 -0.95 -12.87
CA THR A 153 10.72 0.51 -12.88
C THR A 153 10.99 1.09 -11.51
N ALA A 154 11.52 2.31 -11.47
CA ALA A 154 11.42 3.14 -10.28
C ALA A 154 9.94 3.35 -9.96
N ASP A 155 9.60 3.22 -8.67
CA ASP A 155 8.25 3.49 -8.19
C ASP A 155 8.02 4.99 -8.28
N ASP A 156 7.02 5.43 -9.05
CA ASP A 156 6.69 6.83 -9.24
C ASP A 156 5.43 7.27 -8.48
N GLU A 157 4.93 6.43 -7.56
CA GLU A 157 3.93 6.76 -6.53
C GLU A 157 4.58 6.88 -5.15
N ASN A 158 5.43 5.92 -4.77
CA ASN A 158 6.25 5.95 -3.57
C ASN A 158 7.69 6.27 -3.95
N PRO A 159 8.34 7.27 -3.31
CA PRO A 159 9.65 7.68 -3.76
C PRO A 159 10.69 6.55 -3.58
N SER A 160 11.11 5.89 -4.67
CA SER A 160 12.20 4.88 -4.66
C SER A 160 13.59 5.46 -4.98
N ILE A 161 13.62 6.71 -5.42
CA ILE A 161 14.84 7.52 -5.60
C ILE A 161 14.85 8.59 -4.53
N THR A 162 15.66 8.38 -3.49
CA THR A 162 15.54 9.14 -2.24
C THR A 162 16.89 9.54 -1.66
N SER A 163 16.83 10.47 -0.71
CA SER A 163 17.86 10.67 0.30
C SER A 163 17.66 9.67 1.44
N PHE A 164 18.64 9.55 2.34
CA PHE A 164 18.60 8.61 3.47
C PHE A 164 17.29 8.64 4.27
N GLY A 165 16.71 9.83 4.49
CA GLY A 165 15.47 10.00 5.26
C GLY A 165 14.18 9.80 4.46
N GLY A 166 14.26 9.45 3.17
CA GLY A 166 13.11 9.29 2.28
C GLY A 166 12.72 10.53 1.48
N PHE A 167 13.44 11.66 1.59
CA PHE A 167 13.16 12.83 0.75
C PHE A 167 13.43 12.50 -0.72
N PRO A 168 12.53 12.81 -1.67
CA PRO A 168 12.67 12.41 -3.06
C PRO A 168 13.80 13.16 -3.76
N MET A 169 14.63 12.41 -4.51
CA MET A 169 15.81 12.91 -5.22
C MET A 169 15.64 12.78 -6.73
N CYS A 170 16.41 13.55 -7.49
CA CYS A 170 16.31 13.58 -8.95
C CYS A 170 17.65 13.78 -9.65
N VAL A 171 17.72 13.37 -10.92
CA VAL A 171 18.76 13.77 -11.86
C VAL A 171 18.24 14.99 -12.63
N PRO A 172 18.91 16.16 -12.58
CA PRO A 172 18.47 17.33 -13.33
C PRO A 172 18.33 17.05 -14.83
N ARG A 173 17.27 17.56 -15.46
CA ARG A 173 17.02 17.45 -16.92
C ARG A 173 17.53 18.65 -17.70
N SER A 174 17.89 19.72 -17.01
CA SER A 174 18.51 20.92 -17.55
C SER A 174 19.20 21.70 -16.43
N GLY A 175 19.90 22.79 -16.77
CA GLY A 175 20.53 23.67 -15.78
C GLY A 175 19.53 24.35 -14.84
N ASP A 176 18.34 24.65 -15.36
CA ASP A 176 17.24 25.35 -14.67
C ASP A 176 16.00 24.45 -14.57
N ASP A 177 16.18 23.18 -14.18
CA ASP A 177 15.08 22.22 -14.05
C ASP A 177 14.11 22.64 -12.93
N PRO A 178 12.85 23.02 -13.26
CA PRO A 178 11.89 23.50 -12.27
C PRO A 178 11.40 22.39 -11.33
N LEU A 179 11.51 21.12 -11.74
CA LEU A 179 11.12 19.95 -10.97
C LEU A 179 12.30 19.34 -10.18
N CYS A 180 13.53 19.79 -10.46
CA CYS A 180 14.76 19.34 -9.81
C CYS A 180 15.72 20.52 -9.47
N PRO A 181 15.25 21.55 -8.74
CA PRO A 181 15.99 22.81 -8.64
C PRO A 181 17.24 22.69 -7.77
N GLN A 182 18.35 23.30 -8.22
CA GLN A 182 19.61 23.34 -7.46
C GLN A 182 19.48 24.02 -6.10
N SER A 183 18.51 24.93 -5.94
CA SER A 183 18.21 25.59 -4.67
C SER A 183 17.79 24.60 -3.57
N ASN A 184 17.26 23.43 -3.92
CA ASN A 184 16.91 22.39 -2.95
C ASN A 184 18.11 21.59 -2.44
N ARG A 185 19.33 21.91 -2.89
CA ARG A 185 20.61 21.40 -2.37
C ARG A 185 21.56 22.57 -2.04
N PRO A 186 21.26 23.37 -1.01
CA PRO A 186 22.01 24.59 -0.72
C PRO A 186 23.45 24.28 -0.30
N THR A 187 24.40 25.10 -0.74
CA THR A 187 25.83 25.00 -0.39
C THR A 187 26.23 25.88 0.78
N THR A 188 25.39 26.84 1.16
CA THR A 188 25.66 27.86 2.19
C THR A 188 25.09 27.51 3.57
N VAL A 189 24.61 26.28 3.76
CA VAL A 189 24.12 25.78 5.06
C VAL A 189 25.27 25.18 5.89
N PRO A 190 25.17 25.15 7.23
CA PRO A 190 26.24 24.64 8.09
C PRO A 190 26.68 23.21 7.77
N ASN A 191 25.76 22.34 7.33
CA ASN A 191 26.06 21.01 6.82
C ASN A 191 25.30 20.75 5.51
N PRO A 192 25.95 20.83 4.33
CA PRO A 192 25.29 20.62 3.04
C PRO A 192 24.90 19.16 2.77
N LYS A 193 25.25 18.24 3.68
CA LYS A 193 24.82 16.83 3.68
C LYS A 193 23.77 16.51 4.75
N ASN A 194 23.39 17.47 5.59
CA ASN A 194 22.36 17.29 6.62
C ASN A 194 21.65 18.63 6.90
N TYR A 195 20.45 18.83 6.33
CA TYR A 195 19.77 20.13 6.34
C TYR A 195 18.24 20.02 6.16
N PHE A 196 17.52 21.08 6.51
CA PHE A 196 16.10 21.22 6.19
C PHE A 196 15.93 21.77 4.78
N VAL A 197 15.08 21.13 3.97
CA VAL A 197 14.88 21.51 2.57
C VAL A 197 14.20 22.89 2.45
N PRO A 198 14.68 23.78 1.56
CA PRO A 198 14.06 25.08 1.34
C PRO A 198 12.62 25.01 0.81
N ASN A 199 12.36 24.13 -0.17
CA ASN A 199 11.03 23.90 -0.70
C ASN A 199 10.70 22.40 -0.73
N PRO A 200 9.86 21.89 0.19
CA PRO A 200 9.57 20.47 0.29
C PRO A 200 8.51 20.00 -0.73
N MET A 201 7.98 20.90 -1.58
CA MET A 201 7.10 20.57 -2.70
C MET A 201 7.86 20.14 -3.96
N LEU A 202 9.18 20.32 -3.98
CA LEU A 202 10.06 20.01 -5.12
C LEU A 202 11.14 19.00 -4.70
N MET A 203 11.55 18.12 -5.61
CA MET A 203 12.66 17.18 -5.38
C MET A 203 13.99 17.90 -5.16
N ALA A 204 14.98 17.17 -4.64
CA ALA A 204 16.35 17.66 -4.48
C ALA A 204 17.30 16.97 -5.47
N PRO A 205 18.20 17.70 -6.15
CA PRO A 205 19.10 17.08 -7.12
C PRO A 205 20.18 16.20 -6.46
N LEU A 206 20.47 15.06 -7.09
CA LEU A 206 21.73 14.35 -6.89
C LEU A 206 22.89 15.26 -7.33
N LYS A 207 24.05 15.12 -6.66
CA LYS A 207 25.26 15.90 -6.96
C LYS A 207 26.50 15.03 -7.07
N VAL A 208 27.48 15.52 -7.83
CA VAL A 208 28.84 14.98 -7.83
C VAL A 208 29.37 14.90 -6.39
N GLY A 209 29.95 13.77 -6.01
CA GLY A 209 30.45 13.49 -4.66
C GLY A 209 29.40 12.95 -3.68
N ASP A 210 28.14 12.78 -4.10
CA ASP A 210 27.17 12.02 -3.33
C ASP A 210 27.53 10.53 -3.36
N TYR A 211 27.44 9.89 -2.20
CA TYR A 211 27.55 8.45 -2.06
C TYR A 211 26.14 7.87 -2.19
N VAL A 212 25.95 6.95 -3.12
CA VAL A 212 24.67 6.34 -3.44
C VAL A 212 24.73 4.83 -3.28
N GLU A 213 23.63 4.26 -2.80
CA GLU A 213 23.36 2.83 -2.80
C GLU A 213 22.16 2.59 -3.72
N PHE A 214 22.19 1.56 -4.55
CA PHE A 214 21.16 1.36 -5.56
C PHE A 214 20.97 -0.12 -5.92
N SER A 215 19.74 -0.46 -6.30
CA SER A 215 19.36 -1.76 -6.85
C SER A 215 19.08 -1.61 -8.34
N TYR A 216 19.52 -2.57 -9.13
CA TYR A 216 19.56 -2.43 -10.59
C TYR A 216 19.36 -3.75 -11.33
N ILE A 217 19.06 -3.62 -12.61
CA ILE A 217 19.13 -4.69 -13.60
C ILE A 217 20.15 -4.32 -14.69
N GLU A 218 20.69 -5.33 -15.34
CA GLU A 218 21.53 -5.21 -16.53
C GLU A 218 20.65 -5.34 -17.78
N PHE A 219 20.68 -4.33 -18.64
CA PHE A 219 19.97 -4.35 -19.92
C PHE A 219 20.69 -3.48 -20.96
N GLY A 220 20.89 -4.01 -22.17
CA GLY A 220 21.48 -3.23 -23.27
C GLY A 220 22.91 -2.72 -23.02
N GLY A 221 23.66 -3.32 -22.08
CA GLY A 221 25.01 -2.86 -21.69
C GLY A 221 25.02 -1.68 -20.71
N GLU A 222 23.86 -1.26 -20.21
CA GLU A 222 23.70 -0.27 -19.14
C GLU A 222 23.19 -0.94 -17.86
N LEU A 223 23.41 -0.26 -16.73
CA LEU A 223 22.77 -0.61 -15.46
C LEU A 223 21.55 0.30 -15.26
N LEU A 224 20.37 -0.30 -15.21
CA LEU A 224 19.10 0.39 -15.00
C LEU A 224 18.66 0.22 -13.55
N CYS A 225 18.70 1.30 -12.78
CA CYS A 225 18.33 1.32 -11.37
C CYS A 225 16.84 1.57 -11.18
N TYR A 226 16.21 0.78 -10.32
CA TYR A 226 14.80 0.96 -9.91
C TYR A 226 14.66 1.50 -8.49
N ALA A 227 15.73 1.44 -7.69
CA ALA A 227 15.81 2.06 -6.38
C ALA A 227 17.21 2.67 -6.18
N LEU A 228 17.27 3.85 -5.57
CA LEU A 228 18.51 4.55 -5.26
C LEU A 228 18.33 5.40 -4.00
N THR A 229 19.26 5.24 -3.06
CA THR A 229 19.33 6.03 -1.84
C THR A 229 20.65 6.79 -1.80
N ALA A 230 20.58 8.12 -1.78
CA ALA A 230 21.72 8.99 -1.54
C ALA A 230 21.96 9.16 -0.03
N ASN A 231 23.19 8.98 0.41
CA ASN A 231 23.60 9.18 1.80
C ASN A 231 23.72 10.69 2.13
N VAL A 232 22.56 11.34 2.17
CA VAL A 232 22.32 12.75 2.46
C VAL A 232 21.11 12.83 3.40
N GLY A 233 21.20 13.61 4.47
CA GLY A 233 20.07 13.92 5.34
C GLY A 233 19.31 15.15 4.83
N ILE A 234 18.07 14.97 4.39
CA ILE A 234 17.17 16.05 4.01
C ILE A 234 15.91 15.93 4.84
N TYR A 235 15.59 16.98 5.61
CA TYR A 235 14.44 17.00 6.52
C TYR A 235 13.39 18.01 6.07
N THR A 236 12.14 17.73 6.41
CA THR A 236 11.02 18.64 6.30
C THR A 236 10.69 19.22 7.67
N THR A 237 9.92 20.31 7.69
CA THR A 237 9.52 20.94 8.96
C THR A 237 8.66 19.96 9.77
N ALA A 238 9.02 19.76 11.03
CA ALA A 238 8.38 18.81 11.91
C ALA A 238 6.89 19.13 12.13
N GLY A 239 6.03 18.12 12.04
CA GLY A 239 4.60 18.22 12.29
C GLY A 239 3.81 18.92 11.19
N THR A 240 4.41 19.16 10.02
CA THR A 240 3.76 19.88 8.91
C THR A 240 3.93 19.14 7.59
N ALA A 241 2.85 18.97 6.84
CA ALA A 241 2.94 18.46 5.47
C ALA A 241 3.57 19.51 4.51
N PRO A 242 4.38 19.07 3.53
CA PRO A 242 4.69 17.69 3.20
C PRO A 242 5.83 17.11 4.06
N GLY A 243 5.68 15.86 4.48
CA GLY A 243 6.74 15.00 5.01
C GLY A 243 6.82 13.71 4.20
N PHE A 244 7.97 13.07 4.13
CA PHE A 244 8.18 11.86 3.31
C PHE A 244 8.59 10.69 4.19
N ILE A 245 8.20 9.49 3.76
CA ILE A 245 8.46 8.23 4.46
C ILE A 245 9.30 7.37 3.53
N LEU A 246 10.25 6.64 4.10
CA LEU A 246 10.90 5.50 3.46
C LEU A 246 10.60 4.27 4.32
N VAL A 247 10.14 3.19 3.71
CA VAL A 247 9.97 1.90 4.38
C VAL A 247 11.05 0.96 3.86
N GLU A 248 11.86 0.41 4.78
CA GLU A 248 12.89 -0.58 4.43
C GLU A 248 12.36 -2.00 4.57
N ASP A 249 11.61 -2.25 5.66
CA ASP A 249 11.07 -3.56 5.97
C ASP A 249 9.55 -3.49 6.17
N ALA A 250 8.82 -4.39 5.51
CA ALA A 250 7.44 -4.75 5.80
C ALA A 250 7.32 -6.27 5.84
N LEU A 251 7.65 -6.84 6.99
CA LEU A 251 7.63 -8.27 7.25
C LEU A 251 6.27 -8.66 7.82
N ILE A 252 5.62 -9.66 7.20
CA ILE A 252 4.35 -10.21 7.67
C ILE A 252 4.56 -11.65 8.14
N GLY A 253 4.39 -11.88 9.44
CA GLY A 253 4.30 -13.22 10.00
C GLY A 253 2.88 -13.77 9.86
N VAL A 254 2.73 -14.87 9.13
CA VAL A 254 1.46 -15.58 9.01
C VAL A 254 1.23 -16.39 10.28
N ILE A 255 0.12 -16.13 10.97
CA ILE A 255 -0.17 -16.72 12.28
C ILE A 255 -0.80 -18.08 12.09
N ASN A 256 -0.33 -19.04 12.89
CA ASN A 256 -0.93 -20.36 13.00
C ASN A 256 -0.96 -20.77 14.47
N ASN A 257 -2.16 -21.09 14.95
CA ASN A 257 -2.41 -21.43 16.34
C ASN A 257 -2.19 -22.92 16.65
N ASN A 258 -1.68 -23.70 15.70
CA ASN A 258 -1.23 -25.06 15.97
C ASN A 258 -0.09 -25.01 17.01
N PRO A 259 -0.21 -25.70 18.15
CA PRO A 259 0.82 -25.70 19.19
C PRO A 259 2.18 -26.25 18.73
N ASP A 260 2.22 -26.97 17.60
CA ASP A 260 3.43 -27.58 17.05
C ASP A 260 4.22 -26.67 16.11
N VAL A 261 3.78 -25.42 15.91
CA VAL A 261 4.50 -24.44 15.08
C VAL A 261 4.84 -23.15 15.84
N GLU A 262 5.93 -22.52 15.42
CA GLU A 262 6.27 -21.14 15.78
C GLU A 262 5.99 -20.21 14.59
N PHE A 263 5.44 -19.03 14.86
CA PHE A 263 5.21 -18.00 13.85
C PHE A 263 5.93 -16.69 14.20
N ALA A 264 6.32 -15.95 13.16
CA ALA A 264 6.95 -14.64 13.31
C ALA A 264 5.94 -13.52 13.62
N ARG A 265 6.46 -12.40 14.10
CA ARG A 265 5.66 -11.18 14.31
C ARG A 265 5.66 -10.35 13.04
N ALA A 266 4.61 -9.57 12.83
CA ALA A 266 4.68 -8.50 11.84
C ALA A 266 5.67 -7.43 12.32
N ARG A 267 6.45 -6.87 11.39
CA ARG A 267 7.45 -5.84 11.68
C ARG A 267 7.52 -4.84 10.53
N PHE A 268 7.54 -3.56 10.88
CA PHE A 268 7.74 -2.46 9.96
C PHE A 268 8.90 -1.60 10.45
N VAL A 269 9.82 -1.26 9.54
CA VAL A 269 10.96 -0.39 9.81
C VAL A 269 11.06 0.64 8.70
N GLY A 270 11.32 1.88 9.07
CA GLY A 270 11.54 2.92 8.10
C GLY A 270 12.12 4.20 8.70
N TYR A 271 12.17 5.22 7.86
CA TYR A 271 12.59 6.57 8.21
C TYR A 271 11.54 7.58 7.75
N THR A 272 11.67 8.81 8.22
CA THR A 272 10.85 9.93 7.77
C THR A 272 11.66 11.21 7.73
N THR A 273 11.32 12.12 6.82
CA THR A 273 11.87 13.48 6.79
C THR A 273 11.25 14.39 7.85
N ASP A 274 10.13 13.96 8.45
CA ASP A 274 9.34 14.71 9.43
C ASP A 274 9.56 14.12 10.86
N PRO A 275 10.57 14.61 11.59
CA PRO A 275 10.94 14.06 12.89
C PRO A 275 9.86 14.31 13.96
N ASN A 276 9.69 13.35 14.88
CA ASN A 276 8.68 13.33 15.95
C ASN A 276 7.23 13.16 15.51
N THR A 277 6.94 13.15 14.21
CA THR A 277 5.57 12.95 13.74
C THR A 277 5.21 11.47 13.80
N LEU A 278 4.06 11.17 14.41
CA LEU A 278 3.56 9.81 14.50
C LEU A 278 3.39 9.19 13.10
N VAL A 279 3.87 7.97 12.98
CA VAL A 279 3.71 7.10 11.81
C VAL A 279 2.63 6.07 12.14
N SER A 280 1.59 5.98 11.32
CA SER A 280 0.52 4.98 11.43
C SER A 280 0.62 3.99 10.28
N ILE A 281 0.37 2.71 10.56
CA ILE A 281 0.50 1.60 9.62
C ILE A 281 -0.87 0.96 9.43
N TYR A 282 -1.29 0.82 8.19
CA TYR A 282 -2.60 0.33 7.79
C TYR A 282 -2.44 -0.87 6.85
N ALA A 283 -3.23 -1.91 7.06
CA ALA A 283 -3.53 -2.88 6.02
C ALA A 283 -4.46 -2.20 5.01
N ILE A 284 -4.15 -2.32 3.71
CA ILE A 284 -5.04 -1.92 2.64
C ILE A 284 -5.99 -3.08 2.37
N ASP A 285 -7.21 -2.98 2.90
CA ASP A 285 -8.29 -3.92 2.61
C ASP A 285 -8.92 -3.51 1.28
N ILE A 286 -9.15 -4.49 0.39
CA ILE A 286 -9.64 -4.26 -0.97
C ILE A 286 -10.99 -4.95 -1.12
N ASN A 287 -12.00 -4.22 -1.59
CA ASN A 287 -13.25 -4.83 -2.00
C ASN A 287 -13.02 -5.68 -3.26
N PRO A 288 -13.30 -6.99 -3.22
CA PRO A 288 -12.98 -7.88 -4.35
C PRO A 288 -13.80 -7.62 -5.61
N CYS A 289 -14.93 -6.90 -5.50
CA CYS A 289 -15.82 -6.63 -6.64
C CYS A 289 -15.62 -5.26 -7.26
N THR A 290 -15.29 -4.25 -6.46
CA THR A 290 -15.20 -2.85 -6.90
C THR A 290 -13.78 -2.30 -6.91
N GLY A 291 -12.84 -2.97 -6.24
CA GLY A 291 -11.46 -2.51 -6.13
C GLY A 291 -11.30 -1.35 -5.16
N ALA A 292 -12.40 -0.91 -4.54
CA ALA A 292 -12.40 0.14 -3.54
C ALA A 292 -11.51 -0.28 -2.38
N GLU A 293 -10.54 0.58 -2.06
CA GLU A 293 -9.63 0.39 -0.96
C GLU A 293 -10.19 1.03 0.32
N SER A 294 -9.91 0.38 1.44
CA SER A 294 -10.12 0.93 2.77
C SER A 294 -8.88 0.67 3.61
N ASP A 295 -8.47 1.68 4.37
CA ASP A 295 -7.39 1.52 5.32
C ASP A 295 -7.92 0.90 6.61
N ARG A 296 -7.15 -0.05 7.14
CA ARG A 296 -7.39 -0.70 8.42
C ARG A 296 -6.15 -0.59 9.31
N LEU A 297 -6.25 0.15 10.40
CA LEU A 297 -5.13 0.40 11.31
C LEU A 297 -4.63 -0.92 11.93
N ILE A 298 -3.33 -1.19 11.77
CA ILE A 298 -2.67 -2.34 12.40
C ILE A 298 -1.65 -1.93 13.46
N GLY A 299 -1.10 -0.72 13.38
CA GLY A 299 -0.02 -0.29 14.26
C GLY A 299 0.36 1.18 14.12
N SER A 300 1.22 1.65 15.03
CA SER A 300 1.82 2.98 14.93
C SER A 300 3.19 3.00 15.61
N ALA A 301 4.05 3.93 15.21
CA ALA A 301 5.33 4.20 15.82
C ALA A 301 5.61 5.69 15.83
N THR A 302 6.37 6.16 16.82
CA THR A 302 6.94 7.52 16.80
C THR A 302 8.41 7.40 16.42
N PRO A 303 8.89 8.19 15.45
CA PRO A 303 10.31 8.21 15.09
C PRO A 303 11.19 8.55 16.28
N GLU A 304 12.24 7.75 16.50
CA GLU A 304 13.25 8.00 17.50
C GLU A 304 14.15 9.16 17.05
N ASN A 305 14.08 10.28 17.78
CA ASN A 305 15.02 11.38 17.63
C ASN A 305 16.26 11.14 18.48
N VAL A 306 17.11 10.22 18.03
CA VAL A 306 18.47 10.12 18.57
C VAL A 306 19.27 11.33 18.06
N ALA A 307 20.04 11.98 18.94
CA ALA A 307 20.92 13.08 18.58
C ALA A 307 21.87 12.64 17.44
N GLY A 308 21.60 13.07 16.21
CA GLY A 308 22.33 12.61 15.02
C GLY A 308 21.52 12.18 13.79
N GLY A 309 20.18 12.31 13.77
CA GLY A 309 19.46 12.56 12.51
C GLY A 309 19.26 11.35 11.59
N ARG A 310 18.41 10.40 11.99
CA ARG A 310 17.84 9.41 11.06
C ARG A 310 16.33 9.39 11.04
N SER A 311 15.68 9.81 12.15
CA SER A 311 14.22 9.80 12.27
C SER A 311 13.65 8.41 11.96
N LYS A 312 14.34 7.39 12.48
CA LYS A 312 13.96 5.99 12.33
C LYS A 312 12.70 5.71 13.14
N TRP A 313 11.76 4.99 12.57
CA TRP A 313 10.63 4.43 13.28
C TRP A 313 10.63 2.91 13.13
N GLU A 314 10.16 2.23 14.16
CA GLU A 314 10.04 0.78 14.16
C GLU A 314 8.76 0.37 14.90
N TRP A 315 7.99 -0.51 14.28
CA TRP A 315 6.83 -1.14 14.90
C TRP A 315 6.93 -2.65 14.79
N ARG A 316 6.50 -3.35 15.83
CA ARG A 316 6.38 -4.81 15.85
C ARG A 316 5.05 -5.20 16.49
N SER A 317 4.36 -6.18 15.91
CA SER A 317 3.21 -6.77 16.58
C SER A 317 3.68 -7.57 17.81
N ASP A 318 2.89 -7.59 18.87
CA ASP A 318 3.17 -8.33 20.11
C ASP A 318 2.72 -9.80 20.02
N ARG A 319 2.97 -10.44 18.85
CA ARG A 319 2.40 -11.74 18.45
C ARG A 319 0.85 -11.75 18.40
N GLN A 320 0.25 -10.57 18.24
CA GLN A 320 -1.18 -10.45 18.01
C GLN A 320 -1.54 -10.66 16.55
N ASP A 321 -2.76 -11.16 16.36
CA ASP A 321 -3.43 -11.18 15.08
C ASP A 321 -3.65 -9.75 14.57
N ILE A 322 -3.14 -9.49 13.37
CA ILE A 322 -3.30 -8.22 12.67
C ILE A 322 -4.46 -8.28 11.67
N GLY A 323 -5.35 -9.27 11.78
CA GLY A 323 -6.48 -9.51 10.88
C GLY A 323 -6.06 -10.12 9.54
N TYR A 324 -6.93 -10.00 8.54
CA TYR A 324 -6.61 -10.44 7.17
C TYR A 324 -5.34 -9.76 6.65
N TYR A 325 -4.47 -10.55 6.02
CA TYR A 325 -3.27 -10.05 5.39
C TYR A 325 -3.58 -9.49 4.01
N THR A 326 -2.80 -8.51 3.59
CA THR A 326 -2.86 -7.92 2.25
C THR A 326 -1.46 -7.87 1.65
N ARG A 327 -1.35 -7.63 0.34
CA ARG A 327 -0.05 -7.58 -0.34
C ARG A 327 0.64 -6.23 -0.16
N ASN A 328 -0.12 -5.18 0.10
CA ASN A 328 0.38 -3.81 0.20
C ASN A 328 -0.13 -3.17 1.49
N TYR A 329 0.76 -2.54 2.24
CA TYR A 329 0.44 -1.83 3.48
C TYR A 329 0.69 -0.34 3.29
N ARG A 330 -0.20 0.48 3.82
CA ARG A 330 -0.10 1.94 3.75
C ARG A 330 0.45 2.49 5.06
N VAL A 331 1.48 3.29 4.96
CA VAL A 331 2.07 4.02 6.08
C VAL A 331 1.73 5.50 5.92
N LYS A 332 1.26 6.16 6.97
CA LYS A 332 0.87 7.59 6.93
C LYS A 332 1.50 8.38 8.06
N LEU A 333 1.85 9.64 7.77
CA LEU A 333 2.27 10.62 8.77
C LEU A 333 1.05 11.36 9.34
N ALA A 334 1.04 11.56 10.65
CA ALA A 334 0.02 12.36 11.32
C ALA A 334 0.05 13.86 10.93
N SER A 335 1.14 14.35 10.34
CA SER A 335 1.24 15.72 9.81
C SER A 335 0.40 15.97 8.56
N GLY A 336 -0.15 14.91 7.96
CA GLY A 336 -1.07 14.98 6.82
C GLY A 336 -0.40 14.67 5.49
N GLN A 337 -1.24 14.46 4.48
CA GLN A 337 -0.82 14.14 3.12
C GLN A 337 -0.87 15.38 2.22
N LYS A 338 0.02 15.45 1.23
CA LYS A 338 0.03 16.55 0.25
C LYS A 338 0.62 16.12 -1.08
N LEU A 339 -0.10 16.35 -2.18
CA LEU A 339 0.42 16.11 -3.52
C LEU A 339 1.45 17.18 -3.86
N THR A 340 2.68 16.75 -4.13
CA THR A 340 3.80 17.63 -4.47
C THR A 340 3.72 18.09 -5.93
N THR A 341 4.48 19.12 -6.30
CA THR A 341 4.57 19.59 -7.69
C THR A 341 5.18 18.52 -8.61
N ASN A 342 5.94 17.58 -8.06
CA ASN A 342 6.49 16.43 -8.77
C ASN A 342 5.50 15.25 -8.95
N GLY A 343 4.24 15.38 -8.53
CA GLY A 343 3.26 14.29 -8.65
C GLY A 343 3.35 13.22 -7.56
N ILE A 344 4.16 13.43 -6.51
CA ILE A 344 4.30 12.50 -5.38
C ILE A 344 3.30 12.86 -4.29
N LEU A 345 2.50 11.89 -3.83
CA LEU A 345 1.64 12.09 -2.67
C LEU A 345 2.46 11.91 -1.37
N SER A 346 3.00 13.01 -0.86
CA SER A 346 3.73 13.04 0.41
C SER A 346 2.81 12.73 1.60
N GLY A 347 3.40 12.37 2.73
CA GLY A 347 2.69 12.01 3.96
C GLY A 347 2.14 10.59 3.94
N GLN A 348 2.29 9.85 2.84
CA GLN A 348 2.04 8.41 2.78
C GLN A 348 3.16 7.65 2.08
N TYR A 349 3.15 6.34 2.27
CA TYR A 349 3.95 5.38 1.53
C TYR A 349 3.20 4.05 1.48
N VAL A 350 3.03 3.46 0.30
CA VAL A 350 2.48 2.12 0.10
C VAL A 350 3.63 1.15 -0.10
N GLN A 351 3.78 0.21 0.82
CA GLN A 351 4.86 -0.77 0.83
C GLN A 351 4.30 -2.15 0.51
N PRO A 352 4.72 -2.80 -0.59
CA PRO A 352 4.52 -4.23 -0.78
C PRO A 352 5.20 -5.03 0.33
N VAL A 353 4.60 -6.14 0.75
CA VAL A 353 5.23 -7.01 1.75
C VAL A 353 6.60 -7.47 1.25
N THR A 354 7.66 -7.12 1.98
CA THR A 354 9.04 -7.45 1.61
C THR A 354 9.35 -8.91 1.90
N GLU A 355 8.74 -9.46 2.95
CA GLU A 355 8.94 -10.84 3.38
C GLU A 355 7.68 -11.41 4.03
N TRP A 356 7.26 -12.57 3.55
CA TRP A 356 6.22 -13.39 4.18
C TRP A 356 6.90 -14.50 4.97
N ILE A 357 6.69 -14.53 6.29
CA ILE A 357 7.19 -15.60 7.14
C ILE A 357 6.03 -16.50 7.53
N PHE A 358 6.02 -17.69 6.94
CA PHE A 358 5.08 -18.74 7.31
C PHE A 358 5.54 -19.49 8.57
N PRO A 359 4.62 -20.10 9.33
CA PRO A 359 4.96 -20.86 10.52
C PRO A 359 5.88 -22.05 10.24
N GLU A 360 6.83 -22.28 11.15
CA GLU A 360 7.76 -23.40 11.10
C GLU A 360 7.49 -24.40 12.23
N VAL A 361 7.69 -25.69 11.97
CA VAL A 361 7.51 -26.72 12.99
C VAL A 361 8.61 -26.65 14.04
N ILE A 362 8.23 -26.69 15.32
CA ILE A 362 9.17 -26.63 16.44
C ILE A 362 9.81 -27.99 16.78
N THR A 363 9.31 -29.08 16.19
CA THR A 363 9.81 -30.44 16.42
C THR A 363 10.66 -30.92 15.24
N PRO A 364 11.99 -31.07 15.40
CA PRO A 364 12.86 -31.56 14.33
C PRO A 364 12.40 -32.93 13.79
N GLY A 365 12.32 -33.05 12.46
CA GLY A 365 11.92 -34.28 11.77
C GLY A 365 10.41 -34.52 11.66
N ALA A 366 9.58 -33.66 12.25
CA ALA A 366 8.14 -33.68 12.00
C ALA A 366 7.79 -33.10 10.63
N VAL A 367 6.63 -33.48 10.10
CA VAL A 367 6.14 -32.99 8.80
C VAL A 367 5.69 -31.54 8.97
N ASN A 368 6.20 -30.64 8.12
CA ASN A 368 5.73 -29.27 8.11
C ASN A 368 4.28 -29.20 7.65
N PRO A 369 3.41 -28.42 8.33
CA PRO A 369 2.04 -28.24 7.90
C PRO A 369 2.01 -27.44 6.58
N PRO A 370 0.91 -27.56 5.81
CA PRO A 370 0.68 -26.70 4.66
C PRO A 370 0.81 -25.22 4.99
N LEU A 371 1.31 -24.44 4.05
CA LEU A 371 1.27 -22.98 4.11
C LEU A 371 -0.18 -22.51 4.00
N ASP A 372 -0.62 -21.65 4.91
CA ASP A 372 -1.99 -21.14 4.93
C ASP A 372 -2.11 -19.82 4.16
N PHE A 373 -2.69 -19.88 2.97
CA PHE A 373 -2.97 -18.71 2.13
C PHE A 373 -4.36 -18.11 2.37
N SER A 374 -5.21 -18.73 3.22
CA SER A 374 -6.61 -18.33 3.40
C SER A 374 -6.77 -16.98 4.11
N GLY A 375 -5.77 -16.59 4.91
CA GLY A 375 -5.71 -15.28 5.55
C GLY A 375 -5.26 -14.15 4.62
N ILE A 376 -4.75 -14.43 3.42
CA ILE A 376 -4.26 -13.42 2.49
C ILE A 376 -5.41 -12.98 1.58
N GLY A 377 -6.01 -11.83 1.89
CA GLY A 377 -7.26 -11.33 1.32
C GLY A 377 -7.32 -11.38 -0.21
N PRO A 378 -6.38 -10.76 -0.95
CA PRO A 378 -6.39 -10.78 -2.40
C PRO A 378 -6.31 -12.18 -3.03
N LEU A 379 -5.66 -13.14 -2.36
CA LEU A 379 -5.56 -14.52 -2.86
C LEU A 379 -6.84 -15.30 -2.61
N ALA A 380 -7.42 -15.15 -1.41
CA ALA A 380 -8.60 -15.88 -0.96
C ALA A 380 -9.91 -15.32 -1.53
N ASN A 381 -9.99 -14.00 -1.71
CA ASN A 381 -11.22 -13.29 -2.09
C ASN A 381 -11.16 -12.71 -3.50
N GLY A 382 -9.97 -12.50 -4.06
CA GLY A 382 -9.79 -11.76 -5.30
C GLY A 382 -9.69 -10.25 -5.09
N PHE A 383 -9.57 -9.52 -6.20
CA PHE A 383 -9.49 -8.06 -6.28
C PHE A 383 -9.92 -7.58 -7.67
N GLY A 384 -10.21 -6.29 -7.80
CA GLY A 384 -10.50 -5.66 -9.07
C GLY A 384 -11.84 -4.90 -9.08
N PRO A 385 -12.21 -4.28 -10.21
CA PRO A 385 -11.68 -4.55 -11.54
C PRO A 385 -10.23 -4.11 -11.73
N TYR A 386 -9.46 -4.90 -12.47
CA TYR A 386 -8.17 -4.51 -13.02
C TYR A 386 -8.37 -3.44 -14.10
N SER A 387 -7.31 -2.80 -14.59
CA SER A 387 -7.38 -1.75 -15.62
C SER A 387 -8.14 -2.16 -16.89
N SER A 388 -8.18 -3.46 -17.20
CA SER A 388 -8.94 -4.04 -18.31
C SER A 388 -10.45 -4.21 -18.03
N GLY A 389 -10.92 -3.83 -16.84
CA GLY A 389 -12.27 -4.14 -16.35
C GLY A 389 -12.43 -5.56 -15.80
N LYS A 390 -11.40 -6.42 -15.84
CA LYS A 390 -11.51 -7.83 -15.41
C LYS A 390 -11.42 -7.94 -13.88
N ILE A 391 -12.28 -8.74 -13.26
CA ILE A 391 -12.15 -9.06 -11.83
C ILE A 391 -11.28 -10.31 -11.66
N PHE A 392 -10.22 -10.17 -10.86
CA PHE A 392 -9.37 -11.26 -10.43
C PHE A 392 -10.06 -11.94 -9.25
N ARG A 393 -10.41 -13.21 -9.40
CA ARG A 393 -11.15 -13.98 -8.38
C ARG A 393 -10.18 -14.73 -7.47
N GLN A 394 -10.72 -15.54 -6.55
CA GLN A 394 -9.92 -16.49 -5.78
C GLN A 394 -9.01 -17.32 -6.70
N LEU A 395 -7.78 -17.61 -6.23
CA LEU A 395 -6.83 -18.43 -6.98
C LEU A 395 -7.45 -19.78 -7.39
N THR A 396 -7.29 -20.16 -8.66
CA THR A 396 -7.75 -21.44 -9.18
C THR A 396 -6.70 -22.10 -10.08
N PRO A 397 -6.21 -23.31 -9.76
CA PRO A 397 -6.52 -24.09 -8.57
C PRO A 397 -6.00 -23.45 -7.27
N TRP A 398 -6.64 -23.76 -6.14
CA TRP A 398 -6.24 -23.25 -4.83
C TRP A 398 -4.94 -23.92 -4.33
N PRO A 399 -3.95 -23.18 -3.82
CA PRO A 399 -2.70 -23.72 -3.29
C PRO A 399 -2.87 -24.33 -1.88
N GLY A 400 -3.86 -25.20 -1.68
CA GLY A 400 -4.13 -25.83 -0.39
C GLY A 400 -5.17 -26.95 -0.49
N ALA A 401 -5.44 -27.63 0.63
CA ALA A 401 -6.35 -28.78 0.65
C ALA A 401 -7.78 -28.43 0.25
N THR A 402 -8.28 -27.29 0.74
CA THR A 402 -9.63 -26.80 0.46
C THR A 402 -9.60 -25.29 0.26
N PRO A 403 -10.15 -24.75 -0.84
CA PRO A 403 -10.33 -23.31 -0.98
C PRO A 403 -11.23 -22.76 0.13
N PRO A 404 -10.91 -21.59 0.72
CA PRO A 404 -11.83 -20.91 1.61
C PRO A 404 -13.05 -20.43 0.81
N THR A 405 -14.18 -20.18 1.49
CA THR A 405 -15.33 -19.53 0.81
C THR A 405 -15.02 -18.05 0.63
N PRO A 406 -14.98 -17.51 -0.61
CA PRO A 406 -14.76 -16.09 -0.82
C PRO A 406 -15.84 -15.24 -0.12
N ILE A 407 -15.45 -14.08 0.41
CA ILE A 407 -16.41 -13.16 1.06
C ILE A 407 -17.45 -12.59 0.09
N SER A 408 -17.17 -12.62 -1.21
CA SER A 408 -18.06 -12.14 -2.26
C SER A 408 -17.80 -12.87 -3.57
N ILE A 409 -18.85 -13.02 -4.38
CA ILE A 409 -18.78 -13.59 -5.72
C ILE A 409 -19.13 -12.47 -6.71
N CYS A 410 -18.15 -12.06 -7.50
CA CYS A 410 -18.24 -10.89 -8.36
C CYS A 410 -18.36 -11.27 -9.84
N THR A 411 -19.19 -10.54 -10.58
CA THR A 411 -19.25 -10.60 -12.05
C THR A 411 -18.42 -9.48 -12.64
N ASP A 412 -17.76 -9.72 -13.77
CA ASP A 412 -17.01 -8.65 -14.45
C ASP A 412 -17.96 -7.48 -14.78
N PRO A 413 -17.57 -6.21 -14.53
CA PRO A 413 -18.40 -5.05 -14.86
C PRO A 413 -18.74 -5.04 -16.35
N VAL A 414 -20.01 -4.72 -16.64
CA VAL A 414 -20.49 -4.59 -18.02
C VAL A 414 -19.89 -3.31 -18.58
N THR A 415 -18.96 -3.43 -19.53
CA THR A 415 -18.39 -2.27 -20.22
C THR A 415 -19.51 -1.61 -21.03
N SER A 416 -20.09 -0.52 -20.52
CA SER A 416 -20.94 0.34 -21.34
C SER A 416 -20.03 1.05 -22.33
N VAL A 417 -20.06 0.59 -23.58
CA VAL A 417 -19.41 1.29 -24.68
C VAL A 417 -20.06 2.68 -24.76
N SER A 418 -19.34 3.70 -24.30
CA SER A 418 -19.70 5.09 -24.54
C SER A 418 -19.55 5.30 -26.05
N VAL A 419 -20.67 5.33 -26.76
CA VAL A 419 -20.71 5.69 -28.17
C VAL A 419 -20.28 7.15 -28.25
N THR A 420 -19.03 7.40 -28.64
CA THR A 420 -18.60 8.72 -29.11
C THR A 420 -19.44 9.04 -30.33
N THR A 421 -20.43 9.91 -30.13
CA THR A 421 -21.20 10.48 -31.24
C THR A 421 -20.27 11.48 -31.90
N GLU A 422 -19.72 11.15 -33.06
CA GLU A 422 -19.04 12.13 -33.91
C GLU A 422 -20.03 13.28 -34.19
N ILE A 423 -19.68 14.48 -33.72
CA ILE A 423 -20.36 15.71 -34.10
C ILE A 423 -19.88 16.03 -35.52
N PRO A 424 -20.76 16.12 -36.54
CA PRO A 424 -20.33 16.45 -37.88
C PRO A 424 -19.91 17.92 -37.95
N GLU A 425 -18.80 18.15 -38.66
CA GLU A 425 -18.21 19.43 -39.00
C GLU A 425 -19.22 20.36 -39.71
N PRO A 426 -19.33 21.65 -39.35
CA PRO A 426 -20.24 22.57 -40.03
C PRO A 426 -19.67 23.01 -41.38
N THR A 427 -20.47 22.83 -42.42
CA THR A 427 -20.19 23.29 -43.79
C THR A 427 -20.31 24.82 -43.88
N GLU A 428 -19.27 25.48 -44.40
CA GLU A 428 -19.26 26.92 -44.68
C GLU A 428 -20.32 27.34 -45.69
N THR A 429 -21.00 28.46 -45.44
CA THR A 429 -21.47 29.36 -46.52
C THR A 429 -21.60 30.78 -45.98
N GLY A 430 -20.93 31.75 -46.62
CA GLY A 430 -21.23 33.17 -46.42
C GLY A 430 -20.04 34.09 -46.57
N THR A 431 -19.85 34.65 -47.76
CA THR A 431 -18.92 35.74 -48.06
C THR A 431 -19.50 37.08 -47.64
N GLU A 432 -18.86 37.81 -46.73
CA GLU A 432 -18.94 39.28 -46.67
C GLU A 432 -17.57 39.88 -46.30
N VAL A 433 -17.16 40.85 -47.11
CA VAL A 433 -15.93 41.64 -46.93
C VAL A 433 -16.27 42.85 -46.08
N VAL A 434 -15.76 42.90 -44.86
CA VAL A 434 -15.69 44.13 -44.06
C VAL A 434 -14.25 44.32 -43.58
N THR A 435 -13.60 45.36 -44.08
CA THR A 435 -12.26 45.78 -43.64
C THR A 435 -12.38 46.47 -42.28
N ALA A 436 -12.07 45.75 -41.20
CA ALA A 436 -11.94 46.29 -39.86
C ALA A 436 -10.51 46.08 -39.35
N THR A 437 -9.86 47.16 -38.91
CA THR A 437 -8.56 47.15 -38.23
C THR A 437 -8.63 46.24 -36.99
N ALA A 438 -7.92 45.12 -37.04
CA ALA A 438 -7.88 44.11 -35.98
C ALA A 438 -7.03 44.61 -34.80
N THR A 439 -7.68 44.83 -33.66
CA THR A 439 -7.03 44.70 -32.36
C THR A 439 -6.84 43.19 -32.14
N VAL A 440 -5.59 42.71 -32.07
CA VAL A 440 -5.28 41.31 -31.78
C VAL A 440 -5.76 41.02 -30.35
N VAL A 441 -6.95 40.42 -30.23
CA VAL A 441 -7.35 39.72 -29.00
C VAL A 441 -6.60 38.39 -29.05
N PRO A 442 -5.76 38.04 -28.05
CA PRO A 442 -5.11 36.74 -28.03
C PRO A 442 -6.19 35.67 -28.03
N THR A 443 -6.18 34.79 -29.04
CA THR A 443 -7.05 33.63 -29.09
C THR A 443 -6.60 32.69 -27.98
N ILE A 444 -7.38 32.61 -26.90
CA ILE A 444 -7.13 31.69 -25.79
C ILE A 444 -7.48 30.28 -26.28
N THR A 445 -6.47 29.47 -26.56
CA THR A 445 -6.67 28.07 -26.97
C THR A 445 -7.08 27.24 -25.76
N PRO A 446 -8.19 26.48 -25.81
CA PRO A 446 -8.57 25.58 -24.73
C PRO A 446 -7.53 24.47 -24.56
N VAL A 447 -7.26 24.10 -23.30
CA VAL A 447 -6.27 23.09 -22.93
C VAL A 447 -7.02 21.83 -22.46
N PRO A 448 -6.69 20.63 -22.99
CA PRO A 448 -7.32 19.39 -22.57
C PRO A 448 -6.87 19.01 -21.15
N LEU A 449 -7.84 18.80 -20.26
CA LEU A 449 -7.59 18.32 -18.90
C LEU A 449 -8.09 16.86 -18.79
N ILE A 450 -7.31 16.02 -18.11
CA ILE A 450 -7.73 14.69 -17.65
C ILE A 450 -7.74 14.78 -16.13
N VAL A 451 -8.92 14.73 -15.52
CA VAL A 451 -9.15 14.88 -14.08
C VAL A 451 -9.45 13.53 -13.48
N ASP A 452 -8.85 13.26 -12.33
CA ASP A 452 -9.04 12.03 -11.55
C ASP A 452 -9.30 12.42 -10.09
N ALA A 453 -10.48 12.11 -9.57
CA ALA A 453 -10.89 12.37 -8.19
C ALA A 453 -10.45 11.26 -7.22
N GLY A 454 -9.78 10.22 -7.72
CA GLY A 454 -9.42 9.02 -7.01
C GLY A 454 -10.54 7.99 -6.97
N SER A 455 -10.19 6.76 -6.61
CA SER A 455 -11.13 5.65 -6.50
C SER A 455 -12.17 5.85 -5.40
N ASP A 456 -13.39 5.36 -5.64
CA ASP A 456 -14.45 5.28 -4.62
C ASP A 456 -13.95 4.61 -3.33
N GLN A 457 -14.40 5.12 -2.19
CA GLN A 457 -13.98 4.63 -0.88
C GLN A 457 -15.18 4.09 -0.11
N THR A 458 -15.01 2.90 0.48
CA THR A 458 -15.99 2.34 1.41
C THR A 458 -15.32 2.18 2.76
N VAL A 459 -15.78 2.94 3.76
CA VAL A 459 -15.16 2.98 5.08
C VAL A 459 -16.24 3.02 6.16
N ARG A 460 -15.85 2.79 7.41
CA ARG A 460 -16.77 2.93 8.53
C ARG A 460 -17.14 4.41 8.76
N GLY A 461 -18.40 4.70 9.09
CA GLY A 461 -18.77 6.04 9.58
C GLY A 461 -18.05 6.40 10.89
N GLY A 462 -17.57 7.64 11.03
CA GLY A 462 -16.76 8.10 12.17
C GLY A 462 -15.26 8.20 11.90
N VAL A 463 -14.79 7.81 10.72
CA VAL A 463 -13.37 7.85 10.32
C VAL A 463 -13.02 9.11 9.53
N ARG A 464 -11.72 9.42 9.46
CA ARG A 464 -11.18 10.45 8.56
C ARG A 464 -10.94 9.86 7.19
N VAL A 465 -11.45 10.54 6.17
CA VAL A 465 -11.23 10.22 4.76
C VAL A 465 -10.30 11.27 4.14
N THR A 466 -9.39 10.81 3.28
CA THR A 466 -8.58 11.68 2.42
C THR A 466 -9.13 11.60 1.00
N LEU A 467 -9.37 12.75 0.38
CA LEU A 467 -9.64 12.87 -1.05
C LEU A 467 -8.39 13.40 -1.73
N SER A 468 -7.99 12.81 -2.86
CA SER A 468 -6.80 13.19 -3.60
C SER A 468 -7.14 13.34 -5.07
N GLY A 469 -7.01 14.55 -5.58
CA GLY A 469 -7.31 14.89 -6.95
C GLY A 469 -6.03 15.02 -7.77
N ALA A 470 -6.05 14.47 -8.97
CA ALA A 470 -4.94 14.57 -9.92
C ALA A 470 -5.40 15.13 -11.27
N GLN A 471 -4.43 15.71 -11.97
CA GLN A 471 -4.53 16.05 -13.38
C GLN A 471 -3.41 15.30 -14.09
N THR A 472 -3.73 14.53 -15.14
CA THR A 472 -2.78 13.59 -15.76
C THR A 472 -2.45 13.89 -17.22
N ALA A 473 -3.03 14.94 -17.82
CA ALA A 473 -2.63 15.36 -19.16
C ALA A 473 -1.23 16.00 -19.13
N PRO A 474 -0.35 15.66 -20.09
CA PRO A 474 1.04 16.10 -20.08
C PRO A 474 1.18 17.61 -20.32
N ASN A 475 2.31 18.17 -19.88
CA ASN A 475 2.75 19.55 -20.16
C ASN A 475 1.84 20.66 -19.59
N ILE A 476 1.09 20.40 -18.52
CA ILE A 476 0.29 21.40 -17.83
C ILE A 476 0.95 21.72 -16.48
N PRO A 477 1.48 22.94 -16.28
CA PRO A 477 2.06 23.33 -15.01
C PRO A 477 1.02 23.30 -13.90
N THR A 478 1.34 22.68 -12.76
CA THR A 478 0.42 22.65 -11.61
C THR A 478 0.07 24.04 -11.08
N ALA A 479 0.95 25.03 -11.31
CA ALA A 479 0.73 26.42 -10.92
C ALA A 479 -0.39 27.10 -11.71
N ASP A 480 -0.72 26.56 -12.89
CA ASP A 480 -1.79 27.07 -13.75
C ASP A 480 -3.15 26.44 -13.42
N LEU A 481 -3.23 25.59 -12.39
CA LEU A 481 -4.42 24.83 -12.01
C LEU A 481 -4.99 25.31 -10.68
N THR A 482 -6.31 25.45 -10.61
CA THR A 482 -7.06 25.58 -9.35
C THR A 482 -8.00 24.40 -9.17
N TYR A 483 -8.13 23.94 -7.94
CA TYR A 483 -8.90 22.77 -7.54
C TYR A 483 -10.10 23.23 -6.72
N LYS A 484 -11.20 22.49 -6.78
CA LYS A 484 -12.35 22.72 -5.92
C LYS A 484 -13.11 21.42 -5.67
N TRP A 485 -13.13 21.02 -4.41
CA TRP A 485 -13.92 19.92 -3.90
C TRP A 485 -15.27 20.40 -3.39
N SER A 486 -16.32 19.68 -3.73
CA SER A 486 -17.66 19.93 -3.20
C SER A 486 -18.45 18.64 -3.08
N GLN A 487 -19.25 18.50 -2.03
CA GLN A 487 -20.24 17.41 -1.96
C GLN A 487 -21.40 17.76 -2.90
N ILE A 488 -21.71 16.88 -3.84
CA ILE A 488 -22.79 17.06 -4.82
C ILE A 488 -23.96 16.08 -4.62
N GLY A 489 -23.77 15.03 -3.81
CA GLY A 489 -24.79 14.03 -3.52
C GLY A 489 -24.69 13.43 -2.12
N GLY A 490 -25.76 12.76 -1.70
CA GLY A 490 -25.87 12.09 -0.38
C GLY A 490 -26.59 12.89 0.70
N SER A 491 -26.45 12.46 1.95
CA SER A 491 -27.16 13.04 3.11
C SER A 491 -26.85 14.53 3.34
N ILE A 492 -27.85 15.29 3.81
CA ILE A 492 -27.88 16.77 3.91
C ILE A 492 -27.03 17.32 5.07
N ILE A 493 -26.40 16.45 5.86
CA ILE A 493 -25.40 16.91 6.83
C ILE A 493 -24.21 17.43 6.02
N ASN A 494 -24.06 18.75 5.95
CA ASN A 494 -22.90 19.40 5.36
C ASN A 494 -21.65 18.92 6.10
N ILE A 495 -20.85 18.10 5.42
CA ILE A 495 -19.55 17.71 5.94
C ILE A 495 -18.57 18.84 5.64
N GLU A 496 -17.79 19.22 6.65
CA GLU A 496 -16.71 20.16 6.48
C GLU A 496 -15.56 19.49 5.72
N ILE A 497 -15.28 19.99 4.52
CA ILE A 497 -14.07 19.66 3.77
C ILE A 497 -12.99 20.64 4.24
N ALA A 498 -11.93 20.13 4.86
CA ALA A 498 -10.96 20.98 5.57
C ALA A 498 -10.23 21.99 4.68
N SER A 499 -9.93 21.64 3.43
CA SER A 499 -9.26 22.52 2.47
C SER A 499 -9.81 22.23 1.06
N PRO A 500 -11.01 22.73 0.73
CA PRO A 500 -11.72 22.34 -0.49
C PRO A 500 -10.99 22.76 -1.76
N ASP A 501 -10.10 23.76 -1.70
CA ASP A 501 -9.35 24.24 -2.86
C ASP A 501 -7.98 23.54 -3.03
N ALA A 502 -7.68 22.54 -2.19
CA ALA A 502 -6.43 21.79 -2.24
C ALA A 502 -6.52 20.56 -3.16
N THR A 503 -5.39 20.16 -3.73
CA THR A 503 -5.24 18.90 -4.48
C THR A 503 -5.57 17.69 -3.61
N VAL A 504 -5.18 17.75 -2.33
CA VAL A 504 -5.46 16.73 -1.33
C VAL A 504 -6.17 17.40 -0.17
N THR A 505 -7.30 16.83 0.24
CA THR A 505 -8.11 17.35 1.35
C THR A 505 -8.61 16.21 2.22
N THR A 506 -9.06 16.53 3.43
CA THR A 506 -9.62 15.55 4.35
C THR A 506 -10.99 15.97 4.85
N LEU A 507 -11.78 14.98 5.22
CA LEU A 507 -13.08 15.16 5.86
C LEU A 507 -13.29 14.07 6.91
N ASP A 508 -13.92 14.44 8.03
CA ASP A 508 -14.32 13.48 9.06
C ASP A 508 -15.75 13.04 8.76
N LEU A 509 -15.92 11.76 8.44
CA LEU A 509 -17.26 11.20 8.20
C LEU A 509 -18.02 11.12 9.52
N PRO A 510 -19.27 11.60 9.59
CA PRO A 510 -20.11 11.38 10.75
C PRO A 510 -20.30 9.89 11.05
N VAL A 511 -20.51 9.58 12.34
CA VAL A 511 -20.92 8.23 12.73
C VAL A 511 -22.26 7.86 12.07
N ASN A 512 -22.29 6.73 11.36
CA ASN A 512 -23.52 6.17 10.80
C ASN A 512 -24.27 5.37 11.89
N LEU A 513 -25.31 5.99 12.46
CA LEU A 513 -26.21 5.39 13.47
C LEU A 513 -27.44 4.71 12.84
N GLY A 514 -27.60 4.79 11.52
CA GLY A 514 -28.72 4.20 10.79
C GLY A 514 -28.63 2.67 10.66
N THR A 515 -29.60 2.11 9.93
CA THR A 515 -29.65 0.67 9.60
C THR A 515 -29.13 0.34 8.20
N THR A 516 -28.73 1.35 7.42
CA THR A 516 -28.25 1.22 6.05
C THR A 516 -26.96 2.01 5.85
N ASN A 517 -26.23 1.72 4.77
CA ASN A 517 -25.03 2.47 4.40
C ASN A 517 -25.40 3.89 3.97
N GLU A 518 -24.62 4.88 4.38
CA GLU A 518 -24.77 6.26 3.89
C GLU A 518 -23.79 6.49 2.74
N VAL A 519 -24.32 6.90 1.58
CA VAL A 519 -23.51 7.17 0.38
C VAL A 519 -23.46 8.69 0.16
N ARG A 520 -22.27 9.20 -0.17
CA ARG A 520 -22.02 10.61 -0.49
C ARG A 520 -21.18 10.70 -1.75
N GLU A 521 -21.48 11.70 -2.56
CA GLU A 521 -20.78 11.93 -3.83
C GLU A 521 -20.09 13.28 -3.76
N PHE A 522 -18.81 13.30 -4.10
CA PHE A 522 -17.97 14.49 -4.11
C PHE A 522 -17.48 14.75 -5.53
N LEU A 523 -17.58 16.00 -5.95
CA LEU A 523 -17.07 16.51 -7.21
C LEU A 523 -15.72 17.17 -6.99
N LEU A 524 -14.74 16.75 -7.78
CA LEU A 524 -13.51 17.48 -8.03
C LEU A 524 -13.66 18.31 -9.30
N LEU A 525 -13.54 19.64 -9.19
CA LEU A 525 -13.46 20.55 -10.32
C LEU A 525 -12.04 21.09 -10.46
N ILE A 526 -11.41 20.93 -11.62
CA ILE A 526 -10.11 21.51 -11.95
C ILE A 526 -10.29 22.56 -13.04
N THR A 527 -9.73 23.75 -12.82
CA THR A 527 -9.71 24.86 -13.79
C THR A 527 -8.27 25.21 -14.16
N HIS A 528 -7.97 25.24 -15.45
CA HIS A 528 -6.73 25.83 -15.97
C HIS A 528 -6.91 27.34 -16.10
N VAL A 529 -6.26 28.10 -15.21
CA VAL A 529 -6.44 29.54 -15.04
C VAL A 529 -6.12 30.33 -16.31
N PRO A 530 -5.01 30.07 -17.06
CA PRO A 530 -4.69 30.86 -18.25
C PRO A 530 -5.69 30.72 -19.39
N SER A 531 -6.26 29.53 -19.62
CA SER A 531 -7.21 29.29 -20.72
C SER A 531 -8.67 29.32 -20.30
N GLY A 532 -8.96 29.25 -18.99
CA GLY A 532 -10.30 29.05 -18.46
C GLY A 532 -10.88 27.66 -18.73
N SER A 533 -10.08 26.69 -19.18
CA SER A 533 -10.55 25.32 -19.43
C SER A 533 -10.89 24.63 -18.11
N VAL A 534 -12.02 23.93 -18.06
CA VAL A 534 -12.53 23.28 -16.86
C VAL A 534 -12.83 21.82 -17.16
N ALA A 535 -12.47 20.93 -16.25
CA ALA A 535 -12.88 19.53 -16.25
C ALA A 535 -13.19 19.09 -14.82
N ASN A 536 -13.92 18.01 -14.69
CA ASN A 536 -14.29 17.46 -13.40
C ASN A 536 -14.26 15.95 -13.40
N ASP A 537 -14.22 15.40 -12.20
CA ASP A 537 -14.42 13.99 -11.92
C ASP A 537 -15.14 13.83 -10.56
N THR A 538 -15.71 12.67 -10.30
CA THR A 538 -16.49 12.38 -9.10
C THR A 538 -15.94 11.19 -8.35
N ILE A 539 -16.00 11.25 -7.02
CA ILE A 539 -15.67 10.15 -6.11
C ILE A 539 -16.84 9.89 -5.17
N VAL A 540 -17.17 8.62 -4.97
CA VAL A 540 -18.20 8.16 -4.05
C VAL A 540 -17.58 7.67 -2.75
N ILE A 541 -18.07 8.20 -1.63
CA ILE A 541 -17.70 7.79 -0.28
C ILE A 541 -18.90 7.10 0.39
N THR A 542 -18.74 5.82 0.70
CA THR A 542 -19.75 5.01 1.37
C THR A 542 -19.36 4.78 2.83
N ALA A 543 -20.15 5.33 3.75
CA ALA A 543 -20.08 5.03 5.18
C ALA A 543 -20.81 3.71 5.47
N ASP A 544 -20.08 2.61 5.38
CA ASP A 544 -20.58 1.27 5.58
C ASP A 544 -20.91 1.02 7.06
N LYS A 545 -22.16 0.59 7.28
CA LYS A 545 -22.70 0.31 8.61
C LYS A 545 -22.20 -1.02 9.17
N THR A 546 -21.75 -1.92 8.29
CA THR A 546 -21.30 -3.28 8.63
C THR A 546 -19.81 -3.36 8.93
N SER A 547 -19.01 -2.46 8.34
CA SER A 547 -17.59 -2.27 8.65
C SER A 547 -17.36 -2.19 10.15
N ILE A 548 -16.40 -2.97 10.67
CA ILE A 548 -16.00 -2.99 12.08
C ILE A 548 -14.94 -1.91 12.37
N ASP A 549 -14.73 -1.53 13.63
CA ASP A 549 -13.56 -0.72 14.00
C ASP A 549 -12.39 -1.62 14.38
N HIS A 550 -11.18 -1.07 14.29
CA HIS A 550 -9.91 -1.77 14.48
C HIS A 550 -9.06 -1.06 15.54
N PRO A 551 -9.48 -1.09 16.82
CA PRO A 551 -8.71 -0.44 17.87
C PRO A 551 -7.42 -1.21 18.16
N VAL A 552 -6.29 -0.51 18.16
CA VAL A 552 -4.96 -1.05 18.44
C VAL A 552 -4.53 -0.65 19.85
N ILE A 553 -4.17 -1.64 20.68
CA ILE A 553 -3.65 -1.43 22.03
C ILE A 553 -2.15 -1.11 21.95
N GLU A 554 -1.80 0.17 21.89
CA GLU A 554 -0.41 0.63 21.77
C GLU A 554 0.40 0.27 23.01
N THR A 555 -0.10 0.64 24.18
CA THR A 555 0.56 0.38 25.45
C THR A 555 -0.40 -0.31 26.41
N PHE A 556 0.13 -1.30 27.12
CA PHE A 556 -0.51 -1.95 28.25
C PHE A 556 0.57 -2.24 29.28
N THR A 557 0.64 -1.38 30.29
CA THR A 557 1.74 -1.36 31.26
C THR A 557 1.23 -1.47 32.68
N TRP A 558 2.06 -2.05 33.55
CA TRP A 558 1.80 -2.13 34.98
C TRP A 558 3.07 -1.88 35.79
N GLN A 559 2.94 -1.07 36.84
CA GLN A 559 4.01 -0.75 37.79
C GLN A 559 3.58 -1.11 39.22
N SER A 560 4.53 -1.56 40.05
CA SER A 560 4.28 -1.90 41.46
C SER A 560 4.09 -0.69 42.38
N LYS A 561 4.13 0.54 41.85
CA LYS A 561 3.91 1.78 42.61
C LYS A 561 2.43 2.03 42.87
N GLN A 562 2.12 2.77 43.94
CA GLN A 562 0.76 3.14 44.36
C GLN A 562 -0.19 1.93 44.48
N SER A 563 0.31 0.84 45.06
CA SER A 563 -0.41 -0.43 45.20
C SER A 563 -0.83 -1.07 43.86
N GLY A 564 -0.06 -0.81 42.80
CA GLY A 564 -0.31 -1.28 41.44
C GLY A 564 -0.93 -0.19 40.57
N THR A 565 -0.18 0.29 39.58
CA THR A 565 -0.65 1.29 38.61
C THR A 565 -0.71 0.65 37.24
N VAL A 566 -1.90 0.59 36.63
CA VAL A 566 -2.10 0.14 35.25
C VAL A 566 -2.30 1.36 34.35
N ALA A 567 -1.74 1.31 33.14
CA ALA A 567 -2.00 2.29 32.10
C ALA A 567 -2.18 1.61 30.74
N VAL A 568 -3.15 2.10 29.98
CA VAL A 568 -3.51 1.60 28.65
C VAL A 568 -3.68 2.79 27.70
N THR A 569 -3.04 2.73 26.55
CA THR A 569 -3.26 3.67 25.44
C THR A 569 -3.74 2.89 24.23
N VAL A 570 -4.81 3.37 23.61
CA VAL A 570 -5.46 2.77 22.45
C VAL A 570 -5.51 3.80 21.33
N ARG A 571 -5.22 3.36 20.10
CA ARG A 571 -5.54 4.09 18.88
C ARG A 571 -6.63 3.41 18.09
N THR A 572 -7.40 4.20 17.34
CA THR A 572 -8.48 3.74 16.47
C THR A 572 -8.63 4.73 15.31
N GLU A 573 -9.25 4.25 14.24
CA GLU A 573 -9.59 5.03 13.04
C GLU A 573 -10.78 5.96 13.30
N LEU A 574 -11.53 5.71 14.39
CA LEU A 574 -12.67 6.52 14.80
C LEU A 574 -12.20 7.85 15.38
N VAL A 575 -12.21 8.87 14.54
CA VAL A 575 -11.83 10.24 14.90
C VAL A 575 -13.02 11.08 15.35
N ASP A 576 -14.25 10.72 14.97
CA ASP A 576 -15.47 11.45 15.38
C ASP A 576 -15.62 11.46 16.90
N ALA A 577 -15.95 12.62 17.46
CA ALA A 577 -16.04 12.83 18.91
C ALA A 577 -17.21 12.08 19.58
N SER A 578 -18.19 11.62 18.80
CA SER A 578 -19.34 10.84 19.26
C SER A 578 -18.98 9.37 19.52
N ALA A 579 -17.83 8.90 19.04
CA ALA A 579 -17.31 7.58 19.35
C ALA A 579 -16.75 7.53 20.77
N SER A 580 -16.96 6.39 21.45
CA SER A 580 -16.38 6.13 22.77
C SER A 580 -15.62 4.81 22.80
N MET A 581 -14.69 4.68 23.74
CA MET A 581 -13.86 3.48 23.91
C MET A 581 -13.98 3.00 25.35
N LYS A 582 -14.09 1.69 25.53
CA LYS A 582 -14.04 1.06 26.86
C LYS A 582 -12.94 0.01 26.91
N CYS A 583 -12.36 -0.18 28.08
CA CYS A 583 -11.42 -1.26 28.36
C CYS A 583 -11.93 -2.17 29.47
N ARG A 584 -11.54 -3.44 29.44
CA ARG A 584 -11.87 -4.47 30.44
C ARG A 584 -10.61 -5.26 30.77
N PHE A 585 -10.29 -5.39 32.05
CA PHE A 585 -9.13 -6.18 32.51
C PHE A 585 -9.58 -7.60 32.87
N GLY A 586 -9.04 -8.62 32.19
CA GLY A 586 -9.49 -10.01 32.34
C GLY A 586 -11.02 -10.15 32.23
N ASN A 587 -11.64 -10.73 33.26
CA ASN A 587 -13.09 -10.91 33.37
C ASN A 587 -13.79 -9.79 34.17
N GLY A 588 -13.12 -8.66 34.38
CA GLY A 588 -13.69 -7.51 35.10
C GLY A 588 -14.83 -6.82 34.36
N ALA A 589 -15.33 -5.72 34.93
CA ALA A 589 -16.29 -4.85 34.24
C ALA A 589 -15.59 -4.00 33.16
N GLU A 590 -16.33 -3.60 32.14
CA GLU A 590 -15.88 -2.57 31.21
C GLU A 590 -15.83 -1.21 31.90
N VAL A 591 -14.80 -0.43 31.59
CA VAL A 591 -14.58 0.91 32.11
C VAL A 591 -14.36 1.86 30.93
N LEU A 592 -15.00 3.03 30.98
CA LEU A 592 -14.85 4.05 29.95
C LEU A 592 -13.42 4.61 29.95
N MET A 593 -12.84 4.73 28.75
CA MET A 593 -11.55 5.37 28.54
C MET A 593 -11.74 6.87 28.25
N THR A 594 -10.73 7.67 28.60
CA THR A 594 -10.71 9.10 28.34
C THR A 594 -10.20 9.35 26.92
N ARG A 595 -10.97 10.09 26.11
CA ARG A 595 -10.52 10.55 24.79
C ARG A 595 -9.41 11.60 24.97
N ALA A 596 -8.20 11.29 24.51
CA ALA A 596 -7.02 12.15 24.61
C ALA A 596 -6.77 12.96 23.33
N GLY A 597 -7.47 12.64 22.24
CA GLY A 597 -7.42 13.32 20.95
C GLY A 597 -8.23 12.56 19.90
N PRO A 598 -8.28 13.04 18.64
CA PRO A 598 -8.87 12.29 17.53
C PRO A 598 -8.25 10.90 17.43
N GLY A 599 -9.07 9.84 17.52
CA GLY A 599 -8.61 8.45 17.43
C GLY A 599 -7.75 7.95 18.60
N VAL A 600 -7.58 8.70 19.70
CA VAL A 600 -6.72 8.31 20.83
C VAL A 600 -7.51 8.25 22.14
N TYR A 601 -7.42 7.10 22.82
CA TYR A 601 -8.06 6.87 24.11
C TYR A 601 -7.04 6.37 25.14
N THR A 602 -7.17 6.84 26.38
CA THR A 602 -6.28 6.49 27.48
C THR A 602 -7.06 6.06 28.71
N TYR A 603 -6.49 5.14 29.48
CA TYR A 603 -6.99 4.76 30.79
C TYR A 603 -5.82 4.56 31.73
N ALA A 604 -5.93 5.09 32.95
CA ALA A 604 -4.97 4.86 34.01
C ALA A 604 -5.69 4.70 35.36
N ALA A 605 -5.26 3.73 36.15
CA ALA A 605 -5.78 3.50 37.48
C ALA A 605 -4.69 3.00 38.43
N ARG A 606 -4.77 3.41 39.69
CA ARG A 606 -3.95 2.92 40.80
C ARG A 606 -4.67 1.83 41.58
N SER A 607 -4.02 1.27 42.60
CA SER A 607 -4.59 0.19 43.43
C SER A 607 -5.13 -0.98 42.60
N THR A 608 -4.55 -1.23 41.43
CA THR A 608 -5.03 -2.23 40.48
C THR A 608 -4.09 -3.44 40.52
N PRO A 609 -4.57 -4.64 40.90
CA PRO A 609 -3.79 -5.87 40.80
C PRO A 609 -3.27 -6.09 39.39
N ARG A 610 -2.09 -6.70 39.23
CA ARG A 610 -1.48 -6.95 37.93
C ARG A 610 -2.43 -7.75 37.02
N PRO A 611 -2.97 -7.15 35.95
CA PRO A 611 -3.89 -7.83 35.06
C PRO A 611 -3.15 -8.78 34.10
N ALA A 612 -3.75 -9.93 33.79
CA ALA A 612 -3.21 -10.87 32.81
C ALA A 612 -3.49 -10.41 31.36
N SER A 613 -4.58 -9.67 31.14
CA SER A 613 -4.98 -9.18 29.82
C SER A 613 -5.83 -7.91 29.93
N VAL A 614 -5.93 -7.19 28.82
CA VAL A 614 -6.91 -6.12 28.62
C VAL A 614 -7.64 -6.34 27.29
N THR A 615 -8.97 -6.21 27.31
CA THR A 615 -9.82 -6.15 26.12
C THR A 615 -10.29 -4.72 25.94
N VAL A 616 -10.18 -4.16 24.73
CA VAL A 616 -10.68 -2.82 24.39
C VAL A 616 -11.74 -2.92 23.31
N ARG A 617 -12.74 -2.05 23.36
CA ARG A 617 -13.83 -2.04 22.39
C ARG A 617 -14.40 -0.64 22.23
N SER A 618 -14.64 -0.27 20.99
CA SER A 618 -15.31 0.98 20.61
C SER A 618 -16.83 0.85 20.64
N TYR A 619 -17.49 1.99 20.79
CA TYR A 619 -18.93 2.11 20.97
C TYR A 619 -19.46 3.37 20.28
N PHE A 620 -20.62 3.25 19.64
CA PHE A 620 -21.47 4.36 19.23
C PHE A 620 -22.67 4.41 20.16
N GLY A 621 -22.68 5.37 21.09
CA GLY A 621 -23.60 5.34 22.22
C GLY A 621 -23.41 4.07 23.06
N THR A 622 -24.41 3.19 23.06
CA THR A 622 -24.36 1.89 23.78
C THR A 622 -24.08 0.70 22.86
N VAL A 623 -24.04 0.91 21.54
CA VAL A 623 -23.87 -0.18 20.56
C VAL A 623 -22.39 -0.43 20.32
N ALA A 624 -21.98 -1.69 20.44
CA ALA A 624 -20.62 -2.13 20.16
C ALA A 624 -20.28 -2.01 18.66
N VAL A 625 -19.05 -1.60 18.40
CA VAL A 625 -18.50 -1.27 17.09
C VAL A 625 -17.47 -2.36 16.73
N GLY A 626 -17.97 -3.57 16.45
CA GLY A 626 -17.13 -4.75 16.24
C GLY A 626 -16.80 -5.52 17.51
N ALA A 627 -15.94 -6.52 17.37
CA ALA A 627 -15.46 -7.33 18.49
C ALA A 627 -14.45 -6.55 19.35
N GLY A 628 -14.25 -7.00 20.60
CA GLY A 628 -13.21 -6.40 21.44
C GLY A 628 -11.83 -6.95 21.09
N VAL A 629 -10.84 -6.08 20.95
CA VAL A 629 -9.44 -6.46 20.73
C VAL A 629 -8.79 -6.76 22.08
N THR A 630 -8.14 -7.91 22.21
CA THR A 630 -7.56 -8.36 23.49
C THR A 630 -6.05 -8.48 23.40
N ARG A 631 -5.35 -7.83 24.33
CA ARG A 631 -3.92 -8.00 24.56
C ARG A 631 -3.69 -8.85 25.79
N THR A 632 -2.96 -9.96 25.63
CA THR A 632 -2.48 -10.80 26.72
C THR A 632 -1.07 -10.42 27.12
N GLY A 633 -0.78 -10.46 28.42
CA GLY A 633 0.51 -10.06 28.97
C GLY A 633 0.62 -8.54 29.12
N VAL A 634 0.88 -8.11 30.35
CA VAL A 634 1.13 -6.71 30.67
C VAL A 634 2.64 -6.45 30.72
N THR A 635 3.08 -5.36 30.10
CA THR A 635 4.47 -4.91 30.17
C THR A 635 4.76 -4.41 31.58
N LEU A 636 5.78 -4.96 32.22
CA LEU A 636 6.24 -4.50 33.52
C LEU A 636 7.22 -3.33 33.32
N LEU A 637 6.98 -2.24 34.04
CA LEU A 637 7.82 -1.04 34.05
C LEU A 637 8.45 -0.79 35.42
#